data_AF-A4SBC7-F1
#
_entry.id   AF-A4SBC7-F1
#
_cell.length_a   1.000
_cell.length_b   1.000
_cell.length_c   1.000
_cell.angle_alpha   90.00
_cell.angle_beta   90.00
_cell.angle_gamma   90.00
#
_symmetry.space_group_name_H-M   'P 1'
#
loop_
_entity.id
_entity.type
_entity.pdbx_description
1 polymer ?
#
loop_
_entity_poly.entity_id
_entity_poly.type
_entity_poly.pdbx_seq_one_letter_code
_entity_poly.pdbx_strand_id
1 'polypeptide(L)'
;MCLVARGRLVRAAASSEILRALVTSCAPRRLVDACTTTTATVEVSALARLVDWFADATAPPIAIDGDDVLGAKKAVKDARWRRLAFRAAMHRASAGATGSACGIAARLASLWALRGRTEISEEECAALFAALCQGLGLMCRVVSSLEPVPVRASAAKLESMGVLHTPKPLPLETVRRREGLVRHWCEVLCARHDAESNDKGNARWVSVVPTTRASVDAPEIIFGNRKRGTTADATSSMPYVVAFYADSGARDVTRKYSAAFSQALHHRTPDWKWWEKITEHVERIHRDAIARDASPELRKVVETADATELFEMDVRSSKERVPGTMTEIKNHPLWVVERFLSRSQCIHPRHPVKGLIAGEPVFPRSCVKELKSAERWKSECRRRVIDTLMNSPVRKIHSRASQARVKALTRAREGWFMTQAEGSKERLDSEEWRVSMSEHDDCPDDPQRIPGDVALYGEWQTEPWTPPAAVGGLVPKNDRGNVDLYGNALPPPGTVHVNLPRIAKTAKSMSIDYAPALVGFEYKAGGKTLPVFNGIVVCEEFKDDLLSKHEEAEETRRLAIEAKVYKEACLHWRLLLGAIWTRAALREEFQDGEVFQDPTARRIAAARAMHESDNHPTAAVAVEPLELGAAAYVEEL
;
A
#
# COMPACT_ATOMS: atom_id res chain seq x y z
N MET A 1 -2.14 0.38 7.99
CA MET A 1 -3.31 -0.38 8.50
C MET A 1 -3.62 -0.11 9.97
N CYS A 2 -2.70 -0.30 10.92
CA CYS A 2 -3.00 -0.04 12.35
C CYS A 2 -3.48 1.40 12.62
N LEU A 3 -2.88 2.40 11.97
CA LEU A 3 -3.33 3.80 12.07
C LEU A 3 -4.76 4.00 11.52
N VAL A 4 -5.13 3.30 10.45
CA VAL A 4 -6.50 3.30 9.90
C VAL A 4 -7.45 2.65 10.89
N ALA A 5 -7.08 1.51 11.48
CA ALA A 5 -7.89 0.84 12.50
C ALA A 5 -8.10 1.73 13.75
N ARG A 6 -7.04 2.43 14.21
CA ARG A 6 -7.15 3.41 15.29
C ARG A 6 -8.13 4.53 14.95
N GLY A 7 -8.02 5.15 13.78
CA GLY A 7 -8.92 6.21 13.36
C GLY A 7 -10.39 5.75 13.33
N ARG A 8 -10.66 4.53 12.83
CA ARG A 8 -11.99 3.91 12.88
C ARG A 8 -12.49 3.72 14.31
N LEU A 9 -11.65 3.20 15.22
CA LEU A 9 -12.01 3.00 16.62
C LEU A 9 -12.30 4.32 17.36
N VAL A 10 -11.47 5.34 17.14
CA VAL A 10 -11.64 6.68 17.73
C VAL A 10 -12.93 7.32 17.23
N ARG A 11 -13.21 7.25 15.93
CA ARG A 11 -14.47 7.77 15.38
C ARG A 11 -15.68 6.97 15.84
N ALA A 12 -15.58 5.65 15.96
CA ALA A 12 -16.66 4.80 16.48
C ALA A 12 -16.96 5.12 17.96
N ALA A 13 -15.92 5.42 18.76
CA ALA A 13 -16.08 5.84 20.15
C ALA A 13 -16.90 7.13 20.29
N ALA A 14 -16.74 8.07 19.35
CA ALA A 14 -17.52 9.31 19.28
C ALA A 14 -19.03 9.07 19.04
N SER A 15 -19.42 7.89 18.54
CA SER A 15 -20.83 7.51 18.34
C SER A 15 -21.53 7.04 19.64
N SER A 16 -20.80 6.89 20.75
CA SER A 16 -21.37 6.49 22.05
C SER A 16 -22.48 7.44 22.50
N GLU A 17 -23.68 6.90 22.77
CA GLU A 17 -24.84 7.68 23.23
C GLU A 17 -24.56 8.48 24.50
N ILE A 18 -23.88 7.86 25.47
CA ILE A 18 -23.51 8.50 26.74
C ILE A 18 -22.58 9.69 26.47
N LEU A 19 -21.57 9.51 25.62
CA LEU A 19 -20.63 10.56 25.29
C LEU A 19 -21.33 11.73 24.57
N ARG A 20 -22.19 11.42 23.59
CA ARG A 20 -22.98 12.42 22.84
C ARG A 20 -23.86 13.24 23.79
N ALA A 21 -24.58 12.58 24.70
CA ALA A 21 -25.43 13.25 25.68
C ALA A 21 -24.62 14.15 26.63
N LEU A 22 -23.46 13.69 27.12
CA LEU A 22 -22.60 14.45 28.01
C LEU A 22 -22.02 15.72 27.36
N VAL A 23 -21.57 15.61 26.10
CA VAL A 23 -20.97 16.75 25.40
C VAL A 23 -22.06 17.75 24.98
N THR A 24 -23.18 17.26 24.45
CA THR A 24 -24.28 18.12 23.97
C THR A 24 -25.00 18.84 25.11
N SER A 25 -25.20 18.19 26.27
CA SER A 25 -25.86 18.82 27.44
C SER A 25 -25.09 20.01 28.03
N CYS A 26 -23.80 20.13 27.72
CA CYS A 26 -22.97 21.26 28.14
C CYS A 26 -23.02 22.43 27.15
N ALA A 27 -23.54 22.24 25.93
CA ALA A 27 -23.59 23.28 24.92
C ALA A 27 -24.66 24.34 25.25
N PRO A 28 -24.37 25.65 25.10
CA PRO A 28 -25.33 26.71 25.31
C PRO A 28 -26.58 26.50 24.44
N ARG A 29 -27.77 26.63 25.02
CA ARG A 29 -29.05 26.39 24.32
C ARG A 29 -29.17 27.18 23.01
N ARG A 30 -28.72 28.44 22.99
CA ARG A 30 -28.72 29.26 21.77
C ARG A 30 -27.85 28.68 20.64
N LEU A 31 -26.76 28.00 20.97
CA LEU A 31 -25.91 27.34 19.98
C LEU A 31 -26.53 26.01 19.52
N VAL A 32 -27.14 25.26 20.45
CA VAL A 32 -27.89 24.04 20.12
C VAL A 32 -29.02 24.37 19.14
N ASP A 33 -29.85 25.36 19.45
CA ASP A 33 -30.97 25.78 18.62
C ASP A 33 -30.50 26.27 17.23
N ALA A 34 -29.34 26.93 17.16
CA ALA A 34 -28.77 27.41 15.89
C ALA A 34 -28.13 26.32 15.04
N CYS A 35 -27.74 25.18 15.64
CA CYS A 35 -27.07 24.08 14.94
C CYS A 35 -27.99 22.89 14.68
N THR A 36 -29.09 22.75 15.42
CA THR A 36 -30.01 21.62 15.26
C THR A 36 -30.84 21.82 14.01
N THR A 37 -30.65 20.97 13.00
CA THR A 37 -31.34 21.06 11.72
C THR A 37 -32.01 19.72 11.37
N THR A 38 -33.05 19.79 10.54
CA THR A 38 -33.73 18.59 10.00
C THR A 38 -32.94 17.93 8.87
N THR A 39 -31.99 18.64 8.26
CA THR A 39 -31.27 18.22 7.04
C THR A 39 -29.87 17.66 7.31
N ALA A 40 -29.49 17.47 8.59
CA ALA A 40 -28.15 17.03 9.05
C ALA A 40 -26.97 17.91 8.59
N THR A 41 -27.26 19.08 8.01
CA THR A 41 -26.32 20.12 7.57
C THR A 41 -26.37 21.32 8.50
N VAL A 42 -25.27 22.06 8.63
CA VAL A 42 -25.23 23.29 9.43
C VAL A 42 -24.84 24.51 8.58
N GLU A 43 -25.27 25.70 8.98
CA GLU A 43 -24.73 26.95 8.41
C GLU A 43 -23.30 27.20 8.92
N VAL A 44 -22.43 27.70 8.04
CA VAL A 44 -21.01 27.97 8.37
C VAL A 44 -20.86 28.94 9.56
N SER A 45 -21.73 29.94 9.66
CA SER A 45 -21.74 30.92 10.75
C SER A 45 -22.13 30.31 12.11
N ALA A 46 -23.11 29.39 12.11
CA ALA A 46 -23.51 28.64 13.30
C ALA A 46 -22.40 27.68 13.74
N LEU A 47 -21.78 26.98 12.78
CA LEU A 47 -20.62 26.12 13.02
C LEU A 47 -19.44 26.90 13.61
N ALA A 48 -19.15 28.09 13.11
CA ALA A 48 -18.06 28.93 13.64
C ALA A 48 -18.26 29.28 15.13
N ARG A 49 -19.47 29.65 15.53
CA ARG A 49 -19.79 29.91 16.94
C ARG A 49 -19.70 28.65 17.81
N LEU A 50 -20.09 27.50 17.27
CA LEU A 50 -19.99 26.22 17.97
C LEU A 50 -18.52 25.82 18.18
N VAL A 51 -17.67 25.98 17.18
CA VAL A 51 -16.23 25.68 17.23
C VAL A 51 -15.53 26.61 18.22
N ASP A 52 -15.81 27.91 18.19
CA ASP A 52 -15.23 28.88 19.12
C ASP A 52 -15.59 28.55 20.58
N TRP A 53 -16.85 28.24 20.85
CA TRP A 53 -17.27 27.81 22.19
C TRP A 53 -16.57 26.52 22.62
N PHE A 54 -16.46 25.54 21.73
CA PHE A 54 -15.82 24.27 22.04
C PHE A 54 -14.32 24.44 22.32
N ALA A 55 -13.63 25.27 21.54
CA ALA A 55 -12.23 25.63 21.75
C ALA A 55 -12.03 26.28 23.12
N ASP A 56 -12.90 27.23 23.49
CA ASP A 56 -12.87 27.86 24.82
C ASP A 56 -13.15 26.84 25.95
N ALA A 57 -14.10 25.93 25.74
CA ALA A 57 -14.49 24.93 26.74
C ALA A 57 -13.43 23.84 26.99
N THR A 58 -12.56 23.60 26.01
CA THR A 58 -11.50 22.59 26.05
C THR A 58 -10.11 23.20 26.27
N ALA A 59 -9.99 24.53 26.26
CA ALA A 59 -8.75 25.23 26.52
C ALA A 59 -8.15 24.81 27.87
N PRO A 60 -6.83 24.56 27.95
CA PRO A 60 -6.19 24.25 29.22
C PRO A 60 -6.32 25.44 30.18
N PRO A 61 -6.25 25.20 31.51
CA PRO A 61 -6.27 26.30 32.47
C PRO A 61 -5.11 27.25 32.17
N ILE A 62 -5.39 28.56 32.15
CA ILE A 62 -4.35 29.59 32.02
C ILE A 62 -3.34 29.33 33.13
N ALA A 63 -2.10 29.03 32.77
CA ALA A 63 -1.01 29.00 33.72
C ALA A 63 -0.79 30.45 34.19
N ILE A 64 -1.39 30.79 35.34
CA ILE A 64 -1.01 31.98 36.08
C ILE A 64 0.32 31.60 36.73
N ASP A 65 1.40 32.25 36.31
CA ASP A 65 2.69 32.12 36.97
C ASP A 65 2.52 32.42 38.47
N GLY A 66 2.84 31.43 39.32
CA GLY A 66 3.04 31.59 40.76
C GLY A 66 1.79 31.72 41.64
N ASP A 67 1.72 30.87 42.67
CA ASP A 67 1.10 31.16 43.98
C ASP A 67 -0.42 31.09 44.20
N ASP A 68 -1.13 30.09 43.65
CA ASP A 68 -2.42 29.71 44.28
C ASP A 68 -2.68 28.19 44.40
N VAL A 69 -1.88 27.56 45.28
CA VAL A 69 -1.96 26.14 45.64
C VAL A 69 -3.16 25.84 46.56
N LEU A 70 -3.89 26.85 47.06
CA LEU A 70 -5.02 26.66 47.97
C LEU A 70 -6.39 26.62 47.28
N GLY A 71 -6.61 27.39 46.21
CA GLY A 71 -7.84 27.33 45.41
C GLY A 71 -8.06 25.96 44.74
N ALA A 72 -6.98 25.33 44.28
CA ALA A 72 -7.01 24.00 43.65
C ALA A 72 -7.46 22.88 44.62
N LYS A 73 -7.10 22.96 45.91
CA LYS A 73 -7.40 21.91 46.90
C LYS A 73 -8.89 21.86 47.27
N LYS A 74 -9.61 22.99 47.25
CA LYS A 74 -11.05 23.05 47.54
C LYS A 74 -11.89 22.52 46.36
N ALA A 75 -11.50 22.85 45.12
CA ALA A 75 -12.11 22.30 43.91
C ALA A 75 -11.84 20.80 43.67
N VAL A 76 -10.79 20.25 44.32
CA VAL A 76 -10.43 18.83 44.28
C VAL A 76 -11.29 17.97 45.22
N LYS A 77 -11.82 18.52 46.33
CA LYS A 77 -12.68 17.76 47.26
C LYS A 77 -14.10 17.51 46.72
N ASP A 78 -14.77 18.51 46.15
CA ASP A 78 -16.11 18.34 45.57
C ASP A 78 -16.12 17.45 44.32
N ALA A 79 -15.06 17.52 43.51
CA ALA A 79 -14.90 16.64 42.38
C ALA A 79 -14.54 15.20 42.80
N ARG A 80 -14.08 14.94 44.04
CA ARG A 80 -13.72 13.58 44.52
C ARG A 80 -14.95 12.68 44.63
N TRP A 81 -16.09 13.20 45.09
CA TRP A 81 -17.34 12.45 45.22
C TRP A 81 -18.01 12.16 43.88
N ARG A 82 -18.04 13.13 42.96
CA ARG A 82 -18.51 12.92 41.57
C ARG A 82 -17.60 11.97 40.79
N ARG A 83 -16.28 12.02 41.02
CA ARG A 83 -15.29 11.09 40.45
C ARG A 83 -15.42 9.66 40.97
N LEU A 84 -15.83 9.46 42.23
CA LEU A 84 -15.98 8.12 42.80
C LEU A 84 -17.25 7.43 42.26
N ALA A 85 -18.36 8.15 42.18
CA ALA A 85 -19.61 7.66 41.60
C ALA A 85 -19.45 7.34 40.10
N PHE A 86 -18.75 8.20 39.35
CA PHE A 86 -18.44 7.97 37.93
C PHE A 86 -17.41 6.85 37.73
N ARG A 87 -16.34 6.78 38.54
CA ARG A 87 -15.37 5.66 38.50
C ARG A 87 -16.04 4.32 38.80
N ALA A 88 -16.99 4.25 39.72
CA ALA A 88 -17.70 3.02 40.04
C ALA A 88 -18.62 2.56 38.88
N ALA A 89 -19.28 3.52 38.20
CA ALA A 89 -20.06 3.24 36.99
C ALA A 89 -19.15 2.78 35.82
N MET A 90 -17.97 3.37 35.68
CA MET A 90 -17.03 3.06 34.61
C MET A 90 -16.18 1.82 34.86
N HIS A 91 -15.85 1.49 36.12
CA HIS A 91 -15.15 0.24 36.45
C HIS A 91 -16.00 -1.00 36.10
N ARG A 92 -17.33 -0.90 36.17
CA ARG A 92 -18.25 -1.95 35.68
C ARG A 92 -18.25 -2.06 34.14
N ALA A 93 -17.91 -0.99 33.43
CA ALA A 93 -17.82 -0.97 31.96
C ALA A 93 -16.41 -1.27 31.42
N SER A 94 -15.34 -0.99 32.19
CA SER A 94 -13.95 -0.99 31.72
C SER A 94 -13.14 -2.24 32.05
N ALA A 95 -13.70 -3.23 32.75
CA ALA A 95 -12.97 -4.40 33.22
C ALA A 95 -12.47 -5.38 32.12
N GLY A 96 -12.55 -5.03 30.83
CA GLY A 96 -12.03 -5.87 29.74
C GLY A 96 -11.66 -5.20 28.40
N ALA A 97 -11.53 -3.87 28.30
CA ALA A 97 -11.59 -3.22 26.97
C ALA A 97 -10.74 -1.95 26.76
N THR A 98 -9.49 -1.88 27.24
CA THR A 98 -8.63 -0.68 27.07
C THR A 98 -8.31 -0.33 25.61
N GLY A 99 -8.50 -1.27 24.67
CA GLY A 99 -8.32 -1.07 23.22
C GLY A 99 -9.61 -1.03 22.39
N SER A 100 -10.81 -1.10 22.99
CA SER A 100 -12.08 -1.07 22.25
C SER A 100 -12.65 0.34 22.13
N ALA A 101 -13.55 0.56 21.17
CA ALA A 101 -14.27 1.84 21.03
C ALA A 101 -15.01 2.25 22.32
N CYS A 102 -15.54 1.29 23.09
CA CYS A 102 -16.18 1.56 24.37
C CYS A 102 -15.18 2.08 25.41
N GLY A 103 -13.99 1.46 25.49
CA GLY A 103 -12.91 1.93 26.37
C GLY A 103 -12.42 3.33 26.01
N ILE A 104 -12.31 3.64 24.72
CA ILE A 104 -11.96 4.99 24.24
C ILE A 104 -13.06 5.99 24.61
N ALA A 105 -14.33 5.68 24.37
CA ALA A 105 -15.46 6.55 24.72
C ALA A 105 -15.49 6.85 26.22
N ALA A 106 -15.16 5.85 27.05
CA ALA A 106 -15.08 5.98 28.49
C ALA A 106 -13.99 6.96 28.96
N ARG A 107 -12.82 6.89 28.30
CA ARG A 107 -11.74 7.85 28.51
C ARG A 107 -12.16 9.26 28.08
N LEU A 108 -12.76 9.41 26.89
CA LEU A 108 -13.22 10.71 26.39
C LEU A 108 -14.28 11.35 27.32
N ALA A 109 -15.23 10.57 27.84
CA ALA A 109 -16.22 11.06 28.80
C ALA A 109 -15.55 11.58 30.09
N SER A 110 -14.51 10.87 30.56
CA SER A 110 -13.73 11.28 31.73
C SER A 110 -12.97 12.59 31.48
N LEU A 111 -12.36 12.75 30.30
CA LEU A 111 -11.67 13.96 29.89
C LEU A 111 -12.62 15.15 29.74
N TRP A 112 -13.79 14.94 29.13
CA TRP A 112 -14.81 15.97 29.01
C TRP A 112 -15.31 16.47 30.38
N ALA A 113 -15.45 15.58 31.35
CA ALA A 113 -15.80 15.95 32.72
C ALA A 113 -14.69 16.76 33.44
N LEU A 114 -13.45 16.63 32.98
CA LEU A 114 -12.26 17.33 33.51
C LEU A 114 -11.79 18.49 32.61
N ARG A 115 -12.54 18.83 31.56
CA ARG A 115 -12.21 19.92 30.63
C ARG A 115 -11.92 21.24 31.37
N GLY A 116 -10.97 22.02 30.87
CA GLY A 116 -10.48 23.22 31.54
C GLY A 116 -9.59 22.98 32.76
N ARG A 117 -9.33 21.71 33.15
CA ARG A 117 -8.41 21.35 34.25
C ARG A 117 -7.27 20.44 33.82
N THR A 118 -7.42 19.76 32.70
CA THR A 118 -6.44 18.86 32.12
C THR A 118 -6.27 19.19 30.65
N GLU A 119 -5.06 19.02 30.15
CA GLU A 119 -4.80 19.09 28.71
C GLU A 119 -5.50 17.93 28.01
N ILE A 120 -6.17 18.24 26.89
CA ILE A 120 -6.86 17.27 26.04
C ILE A 120 -6.13 17.30 24.69
N SER A 121 -5.73 16.13 24.20
CA SER A 121 -4.99 16.03 22.94
C SER A 121 -5.85 16.39 21.73
N GLU A 122 -5.20 16.73 20.60
CA GLU A 122 -5.87 17.06 19.34
C GLU A 122 -6.79 15.92 18.84
N GLU A 123 -6.34 14.66 18.96
CA GLU A 123 -7.14 13.47 18.63
C GLU A 123 -8.40 13.35 19.49
N GLU A 124 -8.26 13.57 20.79
CA GLU A 124 -9.37 13.50 21.75
C GLU A 124 -10.35 14.65 21.56
N CYS A 125 -9.87 15.87 21.30
CA CYS A 125 -10.69 17.03 20.95
C CYS A 125 -11.47 16.81 19.65
N ALA A 126 -10.84 16.26 18.62
CA ALA A 126 -11.53 15.89 17.37
C ALA A 126 -12.64 14.84 17.62
N ALA A 127 -12.37 13.82 18.43
CA ALA A 127 -13.36 12.81 18.77
C ALA A 127 -14.53 13.38 19.61
N LEU A 128 -14.24 14.23 20.59
CA LEU A 128 -15.24 14.92 21.42
C LEU A 128 -16.10 15.88 20.60
N PHE A 129 -15.49 16.63 19.68
CA PHE A 129 -16.21 17.53 18.79
C PHE A 129 -17.08 16.76 17.78
N ALA A 130 -16.60 15.63 17.27
CA ALA A 130 -17.41 14.74 16.43
C ALA A 130 -18.62 14.17 17.20
N ALA A 131 -18.45 13.84 18.48
CA ALA A 131 -19.55 13.40 19.35
C ALA A 131 -20.58 14.53 19.58
N LEU A 132 -20.11 15.78 19.78
CA LEU A 132 -20.98 16.96 19.86
C LEU A 132 -21.79 17.15 18.58
N CYS A 133 -21.13 17.16 17.42
CA CYS A 133 -21.80 17.32 16.13
C CYS A 133 -22.86 16.23 15.92
N GLN A 134 -22.51 14.98 16.20
CA GLN A 134 -23.45 13.86 16.07
C GLN A 134 -24.60 13.93 17.08
N GLY A 135 -24.38 14.49 18.28
CA GLY A 135 -25.42 14.77 19.26
C GLY A 135 -26.39 15.88 18.84
N LEU A 136 -25.92 16.82 18.02
CA LEU A 136 -26.73 17.89 17.39
C LEU A 136 -27.40 17.45 16.09
N GLY A 137 -27.24 16.19 15.68
CA GLY A 137 -27.77 15.67 14.40
C GLY A 137 -26.96 16.08 13.17
N LEU A 138 -25.75 16.62 13.35
CA LEU A 138 -24.88 17.04 12.25
C LEU A 138 -24.00 15.89 11.74
N MET A 139 -23.83 15.82 10.43
CA MET A 139 -22.86 14.90 9.84
C MET A 139 -21.44 15.42 10.04
N CYS A 140 -20.64 14.64 10.77
CA CYS A 140 -19.25 14.96 11.08
C CYS A 140 -18.35 13.73 10.90
N ARG A 141 -17.22 13.94 10.22
CA ARG A 141 -16.14 12.96 10.08
C ARG A 141 -14.89 13.45 10.81
N VAL A 142 -14.15 12.52 11.41
CA VAL A 142 -12.85 12.82 12.04
C VAL A 142 -11.78 12.58 10.99
N VAL A 143 -10.92 13.55 10.75
CA VAL A 143 -9.86 13.47 9.75
C VAL A 143 -8.52 13.37 10.44
N SER A 144 -7.69 12.43 10.00
CA SER A 144 -6.36 12.22 10.56
C SER A 144 -5.30 12.20 9.47
N SER A 145 -4.20 12.93 9.68
CA SER A 145 -2.96 12.78 8.91
C SER A 145 -2.19 11.57 9.43
N LEU A 146 -2.35 10.42 8.78
CA LEU A 146 -1.63 9.20 9.10
C LEU A 146 -0.19 9.30 8.58
N GLU A 147 0.76 9.29 9.51
CA GLU A 147 2.20 9.32 9.19
C GLU A 147 2.84 7.96 9.54
N PRO A 148 2.72 6.95 8.65
CA PRO A 148 3.42 5.68 8.85
C PRO A 148 4.94 5.87 8.68
N VAL A 149 5.71 4.92 9.21
CA VAL A 149 7.16 4.88 8.98
C VAL A 149 7.42 4.78 7.46
N PRO A 150 8.20 5.69 6.85
CA PRO A 150 8.48 5.65 5.43
C PRO A 150 9.20 4.36 5.04
N VAL A 151 8.76 3.71 3.96
CA VAL A 151 9.32 2.44 3.47
C VAL A 151 10.81 2.56 3.11
N ARG A 152 11.25 3.75 2.71
CA ARG A 152 12.64 4.06 2.34
C ARG A 152 13.25 5.15 3.23
N ALA A 153 13.07 5.02 4.54
CA ALA A 153 13.69 5.93 5.49
C ALA A 153 15.20 5.65 5.63
N SER A 154 16.01 6.71 5.66
CA SER A 154 17.43 6.59 6.03
C SER A 154 17.56 6.24 7.53
N ALA A 155 18.71 5.67 7.94
CA ALA A 155 18.97 5.38 9.35
C ALA A 155 18.81 6.63 10.23
N ALA A 156 19.37 7.77 9.81
CA ALA A 156 19.20 9.05 10.50
C ALA A 156 17.73 9.48 10.62
N LYS A 157 16.91 9.23 9.59
CA LYS A 157 15.46 9.53 9.66
C LYS A 157 14.77 8.60 10.66
N LEU A 158 15.09 7.32 10.69
CA LEU A 158 14.53 6.35 11.64
C LEU A 158 14.94 6.64 13.09
N GLU A 159 16.17 7.10 13.32
CA GLU A 159 16.64 7.59 14.62
C GLU A 159 15.85 8.82 15.07
N SER A 160 15.65 9.80 14.16
CA SER A 160 14.84 10.99 14.46
C SER A 160 13.37 10.65 14.77
N MET A 161 12.84 9.59 14.15
CA MET A 161 11.50 9.06 14.42
C MET A 161 11.43 8.20 15.68
N GLY A 162 12.58 7.89 16.31
CA GLY A 162 12.66 7.03 17.49
C GLY A 162 12.37 5.56 17.21
N VAL A 163 12.42 5.13 15.94
CA VAL A 163 12.28 3.73 15.53
C VAL A 163 13.58 2.97 15.81
N LEU A 164 14.72 3.64 15.60
CA LEU A 164 16.04 3.14 16.00
C LEU A 164 16.48 3.82 17.29
N HIS A 165 16.87 3.03 18.28
CA HIS A 165 17.49 3.53 19.49
C HIS A 165 19.01 3.39 19.37
N THR A 166 19.70 4.51 19.15
CA THR A 166 21.14 4.57 19.42
C THR A 166 21.36 4.69 20.93
N PRO A 167 22.43 4.09 21.50
CA PRO A 167 22.72 4.15 22.94
C PRO A 167 23.06 5.56 23.46
N LYS A 168 23.09 6.58 22.61
CA LYS A 168 23.35 7.96 23.02
C LYS A 168 22.04 8.61 23.48
N PRO A 169 21.95 9.10 24.74
CA PRO A 169 20.74 9.75 25.22
C PRO A 169 20.48 11.02 24.39
N LEU A 170 19.29 11.08 23.78
CA LEU A 170 18.82 12.29 23.10
C LEU A 170 18.55 13.39 24.15
N PRO A 171 18.92 14.65 23.90
CA PRO A 171 18.57 15.77 24.77
C PRO A 171 17.07 15.82 25.06
N LEU A 172 16.68 16.13 26.29
CA LEU A 172 15.28 16.21 26.74
C LEU A 172 14.40 17.15 25.89
N GLU A 173 14.99 18.17 25.26
CA GLU A 173 14.28 19.08 24.34
C GLU A 173 13.81 18.39 23.05
N THR A 174 14.54 17.39 22.56
CA THR A 174 14.20 16.65 21.32
C THR A 174 12.96 15.77 21.48
N VAL A 175 12.67 15.31 22.71
CA VAL A 175 11.50 14.47 23.01
C VAL A 175 10.21 15.29 22.98
N ARG A 176 10.27 16.58 23.37
CA ARG A 176 9.12 17.51 23.33
C ARG A 176 8.64 17.85 21.91
N ARG A 177 9.48 17.66 20.88
CA ARG A 177 9.08 17.85 19.47
C ARG A 177 8.20 16.74 18.88
N ARG A 178 7.94 15.64 19.61
CA ARG A 178 7.13 14.52 19.12
C ARG A 178 5.63 14.84 19.00
N GLU A 179 5.15 15.90 19.64
CA GLU A 179 3.72 16.30 19.65
C GLU A 179 3.23 16.96 18.33
N GLY A 180 4.05 17.02 17.28
CA GLY A 180 3.72 17.74 16.03
C GLY A 180 3.57 16.90 14.76
N LEU A 181 3.57 15.57 14.83
CA LEU A 181 3.61 14.72 13.63
C LEU A 181 2.20 14.30 13.15
N VAL A 182 1.36 13.76 14.02
CA VAL A 182 0.00 13.32 13.64
C VAL A 182 -1.00 14.41 13.99
N ARG A 183 -1.67 14.95 12.95
CA ARG A 183 -2.70 15.99 13.09
C ARG A 183 -4.10 15.38 12.97
N HIS A 184 -5.04 15.92 13.74
CA HIS A 184 -6.42 15.46 13.80
C HIS A 184 -7.37 16.65 13.78
N TRP A 185 -8.36 16.61 12.90
CA TRP A 185 -9.36 17.66 12.81
C TRP A 185 -10.71 17.05 12.46
N CYS A 186 -11.72 17.88 12.27
CA CYS A 186 -13.03 17.41 11.84
C CYS A 186 -13.42 18.03 10.51
N GLU A 187 -14.28 17.33 9.79
CA GLU A 187 -15.01 17.92 8.68
C GLU A 187 -16.51 17.76 8.94
N VAL A 188 -17.24 18.86 8.82
CA VAL A 188 -18.68 18.94 9.09
C VAL A 188 -19.39 19.29 7.80
N LEU A 189 -20.49 18.59 7.53
CA LEU A 189 -21.30 18.83 6.35
C LEU A 189 -22.09 20.13 6.53
N CYS A 190 -21.79 21.13 5.70
CA CYS A 190 -22.42 22.44 5.77
C CYS A 190 -23.30 22.71 4.55
N ALA A 191 -24.43 23.39 4.74
CA ALA A 191 -25.24 23.88 3.63
C ALA A 191 -24.50 25.04 2.91
N ARG A 192 -24.50 25.05 1.57
CA ARG A 192 -24.05 26.20 0.79
C ARG A 192 -25.14 27.27 0.77
N HIS A 193 -24.73 28.50 1.07
CA HIS A 193 -25.51 29.71 0.80
C HIS A 193 -24.84 30.45 -0.36
N ASP A 194 -24.94 29.92 -1.58
CA ASP A 194 -24.50 30.68 -2.76
C ASP A 194 -25.65 31.63 -3.15
N ALA A 195 -25.42 32.94 -2.98
CA ALA A 195 -26.42 34.01 -3.05
C ALA A 195 -27.11 34.20 -4.43
N GLU A 196 -26.74 33.42 -5.46
CA GLU A 196 -27.27 33.56 -6.83
C GLU A 196 -27.99 32.32 -7.37
N SER A 197 -28.02 31.20 -6.64
CA SER A 197 -28.69 29.98 -7.11
C SER A 197 -29.75 29.53 -6.11
N ASN A 198 -30.98 29.35 -6.58
CA ASN A 198 -32.13 28.86 -5.82
C ASN A 198 -31.98 27.36 -5.41
N ASP A 199 -30.76 26.81 -5.47
CA ASP A 199 -30.44 25.42 -5.13
C ASP A 199 -30.25 25.29 -3.61
N LYS A 200 -31.39 25.26 -2.90
CA LYS A 200 -31.49 24.92 -1.46
C LYS A 200 -31.08 23.47 -1.12
N GLY A 201 -30.12 22.90 -1.84
CA GLY A 201 -29.74 21.48 -1.72
C GLY A 201 -28.25 21.18 -1.84
N ASN A 202 -27.38 22.18 -2.05
CA ASN A 202 -25.95 21.92 -2.22
C ASN A 202 -25.23 21.96 -0.87
N ALA A 203 -24.59 20.85 -0.47
CA ALA A 203 -23.81 20.77 0.77
C ALA A 203 -22.32 20.54 0.46
N ARG A 204 -21.45 20.98 1.37
CA ARG A 204 -20.00 20.78 1.25
C ARG A 204 -19.37 20.36 2.58
N TRP A 205 -18.34 19.52 2.50
CA TRP A 205 -17.52 19.15 3.65
C TRP A 205 -16.57 20.28 4.03
N VAL A 206 -16.81 20.92 5.18
CA VAL A 206 -16.02 22.06 5.69
C VAL A 206 -15.09 21.60 6.82
N SER A 207 -13.80 21.95 6.73
CA SER A 207 -12.82 21.60 7.75
C SER A 207 -12.89 22.50 8.97
N VAL A 208 -12.72 21.94 10.16
CA VAL A 208 -12.66 22.66 11.44
C VAL A 208 -11.58 22.05 12.33
N VAL A 209 -10.82 22.90 13.05
CA VAL A 209 -9.82 22.47 14.03
C VAL A 209 -10.37 22.77 15.43
N PRO A 210 -10.91 21.77 16.16
CA PRO A 210 -11.70 22.03 17.38
C PRO A 210 -10.93 22.71 18.52
N THR A 211 -9.60 22.62 18.52
CA THR A 211 -8.72 23.24 19.51
C THR A 211 -8.45 24.73 19.25
N THR A 212 -8.84 25.24 18.07
CA THR A 212 -8.48 26.59 17.62
C THR A 212 -9.72 27.37 17.21
N ARG A 213 -9.86 28.59 17.76
CA ARG A 213 -10.91 29.55 17.36
C ARG A 213 -10.75 29.97 15.90
N ALA A 214 -11.85 30.40 15.28
CA ALA A 214 -11.88 30.87 13.90
C ALA A 214 -11.25 29.88 12.89
N SER A 215 -11.37 28.57 13.15
CA SER A 215 -10.75 27.53 12.34
C SER A 215 -11.65 26.90 11.27
N VAL A 216 -12.86 27.42 11.11
CA VAL A 216 -13.83 26.94 10.13
C VAL A 216 -13.40 27.34 8.72
N ASP A 217 -13.28 26.36 7.84
CA ASP A 217 -12.83 26.51 6.46
C ASP A 217 -11.45 27.17 6.32
N ALA A 218 -10.59 26.98 7.34
CA ALA A 218 -9.27 27.61 7.47
C ALA A 218 -8.13 26.56 7.35
N PRO A 219 -7.87 26.01 6.15
CA PRO A 219 -6.90 24.92 5.98
C PRO A 219 -5.46 25.33 6.32
N GLU A 220 -5.11 26.61 6.29
CA GLU A 220 -3.83 27.15 6.77
C GLU A 220 -3.52 26.81 8.22
N ILE A 221 -4.53 26.67 9.09
CA ILE A 221 -4.33 26.27 10.49
C ILE A 221 -3.96 24.78 10.58
N ILE A 222 -4.52 23.95 9.69
CA ILE A 222 -4.18 22.52 9.58
C ILE A 222 -2.72 22.38 9.14
N PHE A 223 -2.29 23.19 8.17
CA PHE A 223 -0.91 23.21 7.68
C PHE A 223 0.07 23.80 8.71
N GLY A 224 -0.35 24.79 9.51
CA GLY A 224 0.48 25.43 10.52
C GLY A 224 1.77 26.02 9.92
N ASN A 225 2.91 25.77 10.57
CA ASN A 225 4.23 26.24 10.11
C ASN A 225 4.80 25.47 8.91
N ARG A 226 4.07 24.46 8.40
CA ARG A 226 4.41 23.78 7.14
C ARG A 226 4.18 24.79 6.00
N LYS A 227 5.19 25.62 5.70
CA LYS A 227 5.08 26.71 4.72
C LYS A 227 4.57 26.16 3.38
N ARG A 228 3.53 26.80 2.82
CA ARG A 228 3.18 26.70 1.40
C ARG A 228 4.29 27.36 0.59
N GLY A 229 5.36 26.63 0.29
CA GLY A 229 6.41 27.20 -0.55
C GLY A 229 7.79 26.60 -0.35
N THR A 230 7.92 25.32 -0.66
CA THR A 230 8.91 24.77 -1.60
C THR A 230 8.68 23.27 -1.64
N THR A 231 8.80 22.71 -2.82
CA THR A 231 8.83 21.28 -3.13
C THR A 231 9.95 20.51 -2.39
N ALA A 232 10.82 21.20 -1.64
CA ALA A 232 11.97 20.66 -0.92
C ALA A 232 11.64 20.12 0.49
N ASP A 233 10.56 20.55 1.14
CA ASP A 233 10.18 20.04 2.46
C ASP A 233 9.26 18.82 2.33
N ALA A 234 9.84 17.69 1.96
CA ALA A 234 9.17 16.39 1.93
C ALA A 234 8.53 16.02 3.30
N THR A 235 9.05 16.59 4.39
CA THR A 235 8.49 16.51 5.76
C THR A 235 7.19 17.30 6.00
N SER A 236 6.79 18.16 5.06
CA SER A 236 5.51 18.91 5.12
C SER A 236 4.34 18.13 4.51
N SER A 237 4.63 17.18 3.62
CA SER A 237 3.60 16.48 2.85
C SER A 237 2.88 15.47 3.73
N MET A 238 1.62 15.75 4.11
CA MET A 238 0.75 14.77 4.76
C MET A 238 0.49 13.61 3.78
N PRO A 239 1.13 12.44 3.95
CA PRO A 239 1.15 11.43 2.91
C PRO A 239 -0.16 10.68 2.85
N TYR A 240 -0.83 10.52 3.98
CA TYR A 240 -2.14 9.88 4.07
C TYR A 240 -3.03 10.76 4.96
N VAL A 241 -4.03 11.40 4.38
CA VAL A 241 -5.08 12.08 5.11
C VAL A 241 -6.37 11.31 4.88
N VAL A 242 -6.88 10.73 5.95
CA VAL A 242 -8.04 9.83 5.90
C VAL A 242 -9.14 10.40 6.77
N ALA A 243 -10.33 10.56 6.17
CA ALA A 243 -11.53 10.97 6.86
C ALA A 243 -12.35 9.74 7.30
N PHE A 244 -12.66 9.64 8.59
CA PHE A 244 -13.36 8.51 9.21
C PHE A 244 -14.80 8.87 9.54
N TYR A 245 -15.73 8.00 9.14
CA TYR A 245 -17.18 8.14 9.35
C TYR A 245 -17.66 7.37 10.60
N ALA A 246 -18.86 7.70 11.07
CA ALA A 246 -19.46 7.13 12.29
C ALA A 246 -19.70 5.61 12.22
N ASP A 247 -19.94 5.10 11.01
CA ASP A 247 -20.23 3.71 10.66
C ASP A 247 -18.96 2.86 10.44
N SER A 248 -17.80 3.37 10.86
CA SER A 248 -16.49 2.75 10.61
C SER A 248 -16.07 2.73 9.14
N GLY A 249 -16.75 3.43 8.24
CA GLY A 249 -16.24 3.73 6.91
C GLY A 249 -15.16 4.82 6.95
N ALA A 250 -14.46 5.01 5.84
CA ALA A 250 -13.40 6.02 5.72
C ALA A 250 -13.14 6.36 4.25
N ARG A 251 -12.63 7.57 3.96
CA ARG A 251 -12.24 8.05 2.62
C ARG A 251 -10.82 8.62 2.63
N ASP A 252 -10.05 8.38 1.57
CA ASP A 252 -8.76 9.07 1.36
C ASP A 252 -9.01 10.48 0.80
N VAL A 253 -8.81 11.49 1.65
CA VAL A 253 -9.01 12.91 1.31
C VAL A 253 -7.68 13.65 1.13
N THR A 254 -6.58 12.92 0.93
CA THR A 254 -5.23 13.53 0.87
C THR A 254 -5.09 14.59 -0.20
N ARG A 255 -5.72 14.43 -1.37
CA ARG A 255 -5.70 15.44 -2.43
C ARG A 255 -6.35 16.77 -1.99
N LYS A 256 -7.27 16.74 -1.03
CA LYS A 256 -7.86 17.95 -0.42
C LYS A 256 -6.88 18.71 0.48
N TYR A 257 -5.84 18.05 0.99
CA TYR A 257 -4.91 18.65 1.95
C TYR A 257 -3.46 18.67 1.47
N SER A 258 -3.18 18.17 0.26
CA SER A 258 -1.82 18.16 -0.31
C SER A 258 -1.76 19.05 -1.54
N ALA A 259 -1.12 20.22 -1.39
CA ALA A 259 -0.89 21.15 -2.50
C ALA A 259 0.10 20.61 -3.55
N ALA A 260 1.01 19.73 -3.13
CA ALA A 260 1.98 19.03 -3.97
C ALA A 260 1.86 17.51 -3.73
N PHE A 261 0.74 16.92 -4.12
CA PHE A 261 0.48 15.50 -3.90
C PHE A 261 1.50 14.58 -4.57
N SER A 262 2.10 14.99 -5.69
CA SER A 262 3.23 14.31 -6.29
C SER A 262 4.36 14.02 -5.29
N GLN A 263 4.62 14.95 -4.38
CA GLN A 263 5.63 14.79 -3.32
C GLN A 263 5.13 13.85 -2.21
N ALA A 264 3.83 13.87 -1.91
CA ALA A 264 3.20 12.92 -0.98
C ALA A 264 3.41 11.46 -1.42
N LEU A 265 3.38 11.20 -2.74
CA LEU A 265 3.57 9.86 -3.30
C LEU A 265 4.92 9.22 -2.92
N HIS A 266 5.98 10.02 -2.71
CA HIS A 266 7.29 9.50 -2.28
C HIS A 266 7.28 8.90 -0.87
N HIS A 267 6.32 9.32 -0.05
CA HIS A 267 6.12 8.85 1.32
C HIS A 267 4.99 7.83 1.44
N ARG A 268 4.29 7.54 0.34
CA ARG A 268 3.30 6.47 0.26
C ARG A 268 3.97 5.14 -0.11
N THR A 269 3.26 4.06 0.16
CA THR A 269 3.56 2.73 -0.38
C THR A 269 3.71 2.79 -1.90
N PRO A 270 4.73 2.14 -2.49
CA PRO A 270 4.87 2.05 -3.95
C PRO A 270 3.69 1.36 -4.63
N ASP A 271 3.01 0.46 -3.91
CA ASP A 271 1.82 -0.22 -4.40
C ASP A 271 0.58 0.64 -4.15
N TRP A 272 0.37 1.63 -5.02
CA TRP A 272 -0.78 2.52 -4.95
C TRP A 272 -2.11 1.80 -5.22
N LYS A 273 -2.11 0.72 -6.04
CA LYS A 273 -3.30 -0.10 -6.34
C LYS A 273 -3.78 -0.85 -5.10
N TRP A 274 -2.85 -1.35 -4.28
CA TRP A 274 -3.19 -1.94 -2.99
C TRP A 274 -3.89 -0.93 -2.07
N TRP A 275 -3.38 0.31 -2.02
CA TRP A 275 -4.00 1.36 -1.21
C TRP A 275 -5.39 1.73 -1.74
N GLU A 276 -5.54 1.90 -3.06
CA GLU A 276 -6.82 2.15 -3.73
C GLU A 276 -7.85 1.06 -3.38
N LYS A 277 -7.51 -0.22 -3.54
CA LYS A 277 -8.36 -1.36 -3.19
C LYS A 277 -8.82 -1.34 -1.72
N ILE A 278 -7.95 -0.96 -0.79
CA ILE A 278 -8.31 -0.83 0.62
C ILE A 278 -9.28 0.34 0.83
N THR A 279 -8.96 1.50 0.28
CA THR A 279 -9.79 2.70 0.42
C THR A 279 -11.17 2.49 -0.20
N GLU A 280 -11.26 1.91 -1.40
CA GLU A 280 -12.53 1.50 -2.02
C GLU A 280 -13.36 0.59 -1.12
N HIS A 281 -12.74 -0.41 -0.50
CA HIS A 281 -13.43 -1.32 0.40
C HIS A 281 -14.00 -0.60 1.63
N VAL A 282 -13.22 0.29 2.26
CA VAL A 282 -13.62 0.99 3.49
C VAL A 282 -14.58 2.16 3.18
N GLU A 283 -14.50 2.76 1.99
CA GLU A 283 -15.48 3.73 1.49
C GLU A 283 -16.83 3.09 1.19
N ARG A 284 -16.82 1.86 0.63
CA ARG A 284 -18.04 1.10 0.37
C ARG A 284 -18.84 0.84 1.65
N ILE A 285 -18.18 0.61 2.80
CA ILE A 285 -18.85 0.47 4.10
C ILE A 285 -19.73 1.70 4.38
N HIS A 286 -19.20 2.91 4.15
CA HIS A 286 -19.95 4.15 4.36
C HIS A 286 -21.09 4.28 3.37
N ARG A 287 -20.83 4.03 2.08
CA ARG A 287 -21.84 4.08 1.02
C ARG A 287 -23.01 3.16 1.32
N ASP A 288 -22.73 1.93 1.73
CA ASP A 288 -23.75 0.93 2.04
C ASP A 288 -24.53 1.30 3.31
N ALA A 289 -23.87 1.88 4.33
CA ALA A 289 -24.54 2.38 5.53
C ALA A 289 -25.50 3.54 5.21
N ILE A 290 -25.06 4.53 4.43
CA ILE A 290 -25.92 5.63 3.96
C ILE A 290 -27.08 5.10 3.14
N ALA A 291 -26.86 4.10 2.27
CA ALA A 291 -27.92 3.51 1.46
C ALA A 291 -28.98 2.76 2.29
N ARG A 292 -28.62 2.20 3.45
CA ARG A 292 -29.52 1.47 4.35
C ARG A 292 -30.23 2.38 5.35
N ASP A 293 -29.49 3.29 5.97
CA ASP A 293 -29.89 3.93 7.23
C ASP A 293 -30.33 5.40 7.05
N ALA A 294 -29.93 6.07 5.94
CA ALA A 294 -30.26 7.47 5.70
C ALA A 294 -31.57 7.67 4.92
N SER A 295 -32.26 8.80 5.14
CA SER A 295 -33.43 9.17 4.33
C SER A 295 -33.02 9.44 2.87
N PRO A 296 -33.95 9.33 1.90
CA PRO A 296 -33.66 9.62 0.50
C PRO A 296 -33.10 11.03 0.27
N GLU A 297 -33.59 12.02 1.03
CA GLU A 297 -33.14 13.40 0.97
C GLU A 297 -31.70 13.54 1.48
N LEU A 298 -31.41 12.96 2.65
CA LEU A 298 -30.06 12.99 3.24
C LEU A 298 -29.05 12.26 2.35
N ARG A 299 -29.43 11.10 1.81
CA ARG A 299 -28.62 10.34 0.86
C ARG A 299 -28.22 11.20 -0.34
N LYS A 300 -29.18 11.89 -0.96
CA LYS A 300 -28.91 12.79 -2.10
C LYS A 300 -27.96 13.91 -1.73
N VAL A 301 -28.11 14.50 -0.55
CA VAL A 301 -27.23 15.57 -0.05
C VAL A 301 -25.79 15.06 0.13
N VAL A 302 -25.61 13.88 0.74
CA VAL A 302 -24.29 13.27 0.94
C VAL A 302 -23.65 12.89 -0.39
N GLU A 303 -24.38 12.23 -1.29
CA GLU A 303 -23.88 11.85 -2.61
C GLU A 303 -23.44 13.08 -3.43
N THR A 304 -24.20 14.18 -3.36
CA THR A 304 -23.86 15.43 -4.06
C THR A 304 -22.61 16.09 -3.46
N ALA A 305 -22.50 16.14 -2.13
CA ALA A 305 -21.34 16.68 -1.44
C ALA A 305 -20.07 15.86 -1.72
N ASP A 306 -20.19 14.53 -1.75
CA ASP A 306 -19.12 13.59 -2.06
C ASP A 306 -18.66 13.71 -3.52
N ALA A 307 -19.59 13.82 -4.46
CA ALA A 307 -19.28 14.05 -5.88
C ALA A 307 -18.56 15.39 -6.09
N THR A 308 -19.00 16.43 -5.38
CA THR A 308 -18.36 17.75 -5.41
C THR A 308 -16.94 17.71 -4.85
N GLU A 309 -16.74 16.99 -3.74
CA GLU A 309 -15.42 16.80 -3.12
C GLU A 309 -14.46 16.05 -4.06
N LEU A 310 -14.93 14.98 -4.70
CA LEU A 310 -14.13 14.22 -5.66
C LEU A 310 -13.72 15.10 -6.85
N PHE A 311 -14.66 15.86 -7.40
CA PHE A 311 -14.38 16.82 -8.46
C PHE A 311 -13.35 17.88 -8.05
N GLU A 312 -13.46 18.41 -6.83
CA GLU A 312 -12.48 19.36 -6.29
C GLU A 312 -11.06 18.74 -6.20
N MET A 313 -10.98 17.49 -5.72
CA MET A 313 -9.72 16.75 -5.63
C MET A 313 -9.10 16.47 -7.02
N ASP A 314 -9.91 16.14 -8.02
CA ASP A 314 -9.47 15.92 -9.40
C ASP A 314 -8.99 17.21 -10.08
N VAL A 315 -9.72 18.31 -9.88
CA VAL A 315 -9.31 19.63 -10.36
C VAL A 315 -7.96 20.02 -9.76
N ARG A 316 -7.74 19.79 -8.46
CA ARG A 316 -6.45 20.05 -7.80
C ARG A 316 -5.33 19.14 -8.31
N SER A 317 -5.64 17.87 -8.59
CA SER A 317 -4.69 16.93 -9.21
C SER A 317 -4.24 17.43 -10.59
N SER A 318 -5.19 17.86 -11.44
CA SER A 318 -4.88 18.33 -12.79
C SER A 318 -4.12 19.66 -12.84
N LYS A 319 -4.32 20.53 -11.83
CA LYS A 319 -3.71 21.86 -11.72
C LYS A 319 -2.47 21.87 -10.80
N GLU A 320 -1.94 20.71 -10.43
CA GLU A 320 -0.70 20.62 -9.67
C GLU A 320 0.43 21.34 -10.44
N ARG A 321 1.16 22.21 -9.75
CA ARG A 321 2.19 23.04 -10.38
C ARG A 321 3.27 22.18 -11.00
N VAL A 322 3.86 22.67 -12.10
CA VAL A 322 5.07 22.06 -12.66
C VAL A 322 6.22 22.26 -11.67
N PRO A 323 6.96 21.20 -11.31
CA PRO A 323 8.13 21.30 -10.44
C PRO A 323 9.13 22.34 -10.93
N GLY A 324 9.81 23.00 -9.98
CA GLY A 324 10.79 24.05 -10.31
C GLY A 324 12.19 23.50 -10.57
N THR A 325 12.49 22.30 -10.07
CA THR A 325 13.84 21.73 -10.10
C THR A 325 13.90 20.36 -10.78
N MET A 326 15.08 20.02 -11.29
CA MET A 326 15.32 18.77 -12.02
C MET A 326 15.27 17.52 -11.11
N THR A 327 15.54 17.70 -9.82
CA THR A 327 15.43 16.65 -8.80
C THR A 327 13.98 16.30 -8.50
N GLU A 328 13.09 17.29 -8.45
CA GLU A 328 11.67 17.10 -8.13
C GLU A 328 10.89 16.48 -9.28
N ILE A 329 11.22 16.85 -10.53
CA ILE A 329 10.51 16.28 -11.69
C ILE A 329 10.91 14.82 -11.96
N LYS A 330 12.03 14.37 -11.37
CA LYS A 330 12.48 12.98 -11.50
C LYS A 330 11.43 12.04 -10.90
N ASN A 331 10.85 11.19 -11.75
CA ASN A 331 9.75 10.28 -11.41
C ASN A 331 8.41 10.96 -11.06
N HIS A 332 8.22 12.24 -11.35
CA HIS A 332 6.98 12.96 -11.06
C HIS A 332 5.76 12.37 -11.81
N PRO A 333 4.61 12.10 -11.16
CA PRO A 333 3.48 11.37 -11.76
C PRO A 333 2.88 12.04 -13.00
N LEU A 334 2.80 13.38 -13.02
CA LEU A 334 2.12 14.13 -14.07
C LEU A 334 3.05 14.73 -15.13
N TRP A 335 4.33 14.92 -14.80
CA TRP A 335 5.25 15.76 -15.55
C TRP A 335 6.55 15.00 -15.79
N VAL A 336 7.16 15.23 -16.93
CA VAL A 336 8.40 14.55 -17.30
C VAL A 336 9.26 15.44 -18.18
N VAL A 337 10.56 15.21 -18.12
CA VAL A 337 11.55 15.78 -19.02
C VAL A 337 12.19 14.65 -19.81
N GLU A 338 12.49 14.89 -21.07
CA GLU A 338 12.99 13.87 -22.02
C GLU A 338 14.25 13.16 -21.51
N ARG A 339 15.14 13.86 -20.78
CA ARG A 339 16.35 13.27 -20.18
C ARG A 339 16.10 12.12 -19.20
N PHE A 340 14.91 12.05 -18.59
CA PHE A 340 14.55 11.02 -17.60
C PHE A 340 13.77 9.84 -18.20
N LEU A 341 13.51 9.87 -19.51
CA LEU A 341 12.87 8.76 -20.19
C LEU A 341 13.81 7.58 -20.34
N SER A 342 13.25 6.38 -20.31
CA SER A 342 14.02 5.18 -20.65
C SER A 342 14.39 5.19 -22.14
N ARG A 343 15.37 4.37 -22.53
CA ARG A 343 15.77 4.22 -23.94
C ARG A 343 14.63 3.70 -24.84
N SER A 344 13.61 3.08 -24.25
CA SER A 344 12.42 2.55 -24.91
C SER A 344 11.19 3.43 -24.70
N GLN A 345 11.37 4.72 -24.43
CA GLN A 345 10.30 5.70 -24.27
C GLN A 345 10.61 6.96 -25.08
N CYS A 346 9.57 7.67 -25.47
CA CYS A 346 9.68 8.98 -26.10
C CYS A 346 8.46 9.85 -25.77
N ILE A 347 8.52 11.11 -26.18
CA ILE A 347 7.39 12.04 -26.10
C ILE A 347 6.66 12.07 -27.45
N HIS A 348 5.37 11.71 -27.44
CA HIS A 348 4.47 11.82 -28.59
C HIS A 348 3.01 12.03 -28.15
N PRO A 349 2.31 13.07 -28.65
CA PRO A 349 2.85 14.17 -29.46
C PRO A 349 3.81 15.06 -28.63
N ARG A 350 4.69 15.83 -29.30
CA ARG A 350 5.61 16.79 -28.66
C ARG A 350 4.92 18.07 -28.15
N HIS A 351 3.60 18.04 -27.97
CA HIS A 351 2.80 19.12 -27.43
C HIS A 351 1.71 18.54 -26.51
N PRO A 352 1.22 19.31 -25.52
CA PRO A 352 1.65 20.67 -25.17
C PRO A 352 2.97 20.67 -24.36
N VAL A 353 3.78 21.71 -24.55
CA VAL A 353 4.90 22.02 -23.65
C VAL A 353 4.34 22.86 -22.51
N LYS A 354 4.49 22.40 -21.27
CA LYS A 354 3.92 23.07 -20.09
C LYS A 354 4.84 24.13 -19.48
N GLY A 355 6.14 24.03 -19.74
CA GLY A 355 7.15 24.96 -19.24
C GLY A 355 8.56 24.46 -19.57
N LEU A 356 9.55 25.15 -19.02
CA LEU A 356 10.97 24.82 -19.16
C LEU A 356 11.61 24.68 -17.78
N ILE A 357 12.42 23.64 -17.57
CA ILE A 357 13.26 23.49 -16.38
C ILE A 357 14.71 23.37 -16.85
N ALA A 358 15.56 24.31 -16.43
CA ALA A 358 16.96 24.38 -16.87
C ALA A 358 17.12 24.32 -18.41
N GLY A 359 16.25 25.00 -19.14
CA GLY A 359 16.24 25.03 -20.61
C GLY A 359 15.57 23.83 -21.29
N GLU A 360 15.15 22.80 -20.55
CA GLU A 360 14.51 21.61 -21.15
C GLU A 360 12.97 21.66 -21.09
N PRO A 361 12.27 21.30 -22.18
CA PRO A 361 10.81 21.30 -22.22
C PRO A 361 10.21 20.24 -21.31
N VAL A 362 9.23 20.67 -20.52
CA VAL A 362 8.43 19.81 -19.65
C VAL A 362 7.16 19.39 -20.37
N PHE A 363 6.94 18.07 -20.40
CA PHE A 363 5.76 17.47 -21.02
C PHE A 363 4.86 16.81 -19.97
N PRO A 364 3.54 16.74 -20.23
CA PRO A 364 2.67 15.81 -19.52
C PRO A 364 3.16 14.38 -19.66
N ARG A 365 3.12 13.60 -18.59
CA ARG A 365 3.53 12.19 -18.62
C ARG A 365 2.60 11.33 -19.50
N SER A 366 1.39 11.80 -19.79
CA SER A 366 0.48 11.21 -20.79
C SER A 366 1.02 11.24 -22.23
N CYS A 367 1.94 12.16 -22.53
CA CYS A 367 2.67 12.21 -23.80
C CYS A 367 3.83 11.19 -23.84
N VAL A 368 4.18 10.53 -22.74
CA VAL A 368 5.19 9.46 -22.76
C VAL A 368 4.58 8.24 -23.42
N LYS A 369 5.19 7.81 -24.52
CA LYS A 369 4.81 6.59 -25.23
C LYS A 369 5.94 5.59 -25.19
N GLU A 370 5.54 4.32 -25.03
CA GLU A 370 6.47 3.21 -25.12
C GLU A 370 6.89 2.96 -26.56
N LEU A 371 8.16 2.64 -26.72
CA LEU A 371 8.76 2.26 -27.99
C LEU A 371 9.16 0.79 -27.91
N LYS A 372 8.73 0.00 -28.90
CA LYS A 372 9.04 -1.43 -28.99
C LYS A 372 9.61 -1.77 -30.37
N SER A 373 10.36 -2.86 -30.47
CA SER A 373 10.78 -3.39 -31.77
C SER A 373 9.57 -3.91 -32.56
N ALA A 374 9.70 -4.02 -33.88
CA ALA A 374 8.64 -4.53 -34.73
C ALA A 374 8.13 -5.92 -34.28
N GLU A 375 9.05 -6.79 -33.85
CA GLU A 375 8.73 -8.11 -33.31
C GLU A 375 7.95 -8.04 -31.99
N ARG A 376 8.36 -7.17 -31.06
CA ARG A 376 7.66 -6.98 -29.78
C ARG A 376 6.27 -6.37 -29.95
N TRP A 377 6.08 -5.46 -30.91
CA TRP A 377 4.73 -4.98 -31.23
C TRP A 377 3.83 -6.14 -31.70
N LYS A 378 4.37 -7.07 -32.49
CA LYS A 378 3.61 -8.22 -33.00
C LYS A 378 3.25 -9.18 -31.86
N SER A 379 4.22 -9.56 -31.03
CA SER A 379 4.00 -10.55 -29.96
C SER A 379 3.25 -9.98 -28.75
N GLU A 380 3.61 -8.78 -28.27
CA GLU A 380 3.06 -8.18 -27.03
C GLU A 380 1.74 -7.44 -27.23
N CYS A 381 1.52 -6.86 -28.42
CA CYS A 381 0.39 -5.96 -28.62
C CYS A 381 -0.55 -6.41 -29.76
N ARG A 382 -0.23 -7.49 -30.48
CA ARG A 382 -0.91 -7.89 -31.72
C ARG A 382 -0.96 -6.73 -32.72
N ARG A 383 0.19 -6.09 -32.94
CA ARG A 383 0.34 -4.99 -33.91
C ARG A 383 1.57 -5.18 -34.76
N ARG A 384 1.49 -4.93 -36.06
CA ARG A 384 2.67 -4.88 -36.93
C ARG A 384 2.99 -3.45 -37.29
N VAL A 385 4.28 -3.14 -37.47
CA VAL A 385 4.71 -1.85 -38.01
C VAL A 385 4.20 -1.74 -39.43
N ILE A 386 3.63 -0.58 -39.77
CA ILE A 386 3.13 -0.29 -41.12
C ILE A 386 4.32 -0.31 -42.07
N ASP A 387 4.20 -1.03 -43.19
CA ASP A 387 5.33 -1.27 -44.11
C ASP A 387 5.98 0.02 -44.62
N THR A 388 5.19 1.07 -44.86
CA THR A 388 5.69 2.40 -45.28
C THR A 388 6.52 3.10 -44.20
N LEU A 389 6.30 2.78 -42.92
CA LEU A 389 7.00 3.37 -41.77
C LEU A 389 8.15 2.48 -41.25
N MET A 390 8.36 1.30 -41.84
CA MET A 390 9.39 0.35 -41.42
C MET A 390 10.80 0.95 -41.50
N ASN A 391 11.06 1.83 -42.47
CA ASN A 391 12.37 2.47 -42.61
C ASN A 391 12.51 3.77 -41.79
N SER A 392 11.47 4.17 -41.06
CA SER A 392 11.42 5.40 -40.27
C SER A 392 11.19 5.13 -38.78
N PRO A 393 12.09 4.42 -38.08
CA PRO A 393 11.95 4.19 -36.66
C PRO A 393 12.10 5.48 -35.85
N VAL A 394 11.39 5.58 -34.74
CA VAL A 394 11.48 6.74 -33.82
C VAL A 394 12.86 6.79 -33.15
N ARG A 395 13.42 5.62 -32.82
CA ARG A 395 14.72 5.52 -32.17
C ARG A 395 15.42 4.22 -32.56
N LYS A 396 16.75 4.25 -32.66
CA LYS A 396 17.56 3.04 -32.77
C LYS A 396 18.38 2.87 -31.49
N ILE A 397 18.39 1.66 -30.93
CA ILE A 397 19.17 1.32 -29.73
C ILE A 397 20.15 0.19 -30.04
N HIS A 398 21.21 0.09 -29.25
CA HIS A 398 22.14 -1.04 -29.35
C HIS A 398 21.53 -2.32 -28.76
N SER A 399 21.60 -3.43 -29.49
CA SER A 399 21.36 -4.79 -29.00
C SER A 399 22.32 -5.14 -27.87
N ARG A 400 22.06 -6.22 -27.12
CA ARG A 400 22.99 -6.65 -26.04
C ARG A 400 24.40 -6.95 -26.56
N ALA A 401 24.50 -7.56 -27.74
CA ALA A 401 25.78 -7.82 -28.40
C ALA A 401 26.49 -6.50 -28.78
N SER A 402 25.76 -5.57 -29.40
CA SER A 402 26.27 -4.25 -29.78
C SER A 402 26.65 -3.41 -28.54
N GLN A 403 25.90 -3.48 -27.45
CA GLN A 403 26.20 -2.82 -26.18
C GLN A 403 27.51 -3.30 -25.56
N ALA A 404 27.83 -4.59 -25.67
CA ALA A 404 29.11 -5.12 -25.19
C ALA A 404 30.28 -4.51 -25.98
N ARG A 405 30.14 -4.41 -27.31
CA ARG A 405 31.11 -3.76 -28.20
C ARG A 405 31.27 -2.27 -27.89
N VAL A 406 30.16 -1.53 -27.76
CA VAL A 406 30.15 -0.09 -27.41
C VAL A 406 30.82 0.13 -26.05
N LYS A 407 30.53 -0.71 -25.04
CA LYS A 407 31.18 -0.63 -23.73
C LYS A 407 32.68 -0.96 -23.80
N ALA A 408 33.08 -1.96 -24.59
CA ALA A 408 34.49 -2.28 -24.79
C ALA A 408 35.24 -1.12 -25.44
N LEU A 409 34.67 -0.52 -26.49
CA LEU A 409 35.22 0.65 -27.17
C LEU A 409 35.29 1.86 -26.24
N THR A 410 34.25 2.10 -25.42
CA THR A 410 34.25 3.18 -24.42
C THR A 410 35.43 3.01 -23.45
N ARG A 411 35.67 1.79 -22.95
CA ARG A 411 36.82 1.52 -22.06
C ARG A 411 38.15 1.66 -22.77
N ALA A 412 38.26 1.21 -24.02
CA ALA A 412 39.47 1.35 -24.82
C ALA A 412 39.79 2.84 -25.06
N ARG A 413 38.78 3.64 -25.42
CA ARG A 413 38.90 5.09 -25.66
C ARG A 413 39.26 5.85 -24.38
N GLU A 414 38.58 5.59 -23.27
CA GLU A 414 38.95 6.19 -21.97
C GLU A 414 40.35 5.74 -21.52
N GLY A 415 40.69 4.46 -21.68
CA GLY A 415 42.03 3.95 -21.39
C GLY A 415 43.11 4.65 -22.22
N TRP A 416 42.83 4.89 -23.51
CA TRP A 416 43.72 5.64 -24.40
C TRP A 416 43.90 7.09 -23.93
N PHE A 417 42.82 7.81 -23.60
CA PHE A 417 42.93 9.17 -23.03
C PHE A 417 43.74 9.19 -21.73
N MET A 418 43.53 8.21 -20.85
CA MET A 418 44.32 8.07 -19.61
C MET A 418 45.81 7.89 -19.88
N THR A 419 46.19 7.11 -20.89
CA THR A 419 47.60 6.94 -21.28
C THR A 419 48.21 8.22 -21.84
N GLN A 420 47.47 8.93 -22.71
CA GLN A 420 47.94 10.17 -23.34
C GLN A 420 47.99 11.36 -22.37
N ALA A 421 47.20 11.33 -21.30
CA ALA A 421 47.22 12.37 -20.28
C ALA A 421 48.43 12.25 -19.33
N GLU A 422 49.17 11.14 -19.36
CA GLU A 422 50.36 10.90 -18.51
C GLU A 422 50.09 11.10 -17.01
N GLY A 423 48.85 10.83 -16.57
CA GLY A 423 48.43 11.03 -15.18
C GLY A 423 48.04 12.47 -14.79
N SER A 424 48.06 13.43 -15.73
CA SER A 424 47.53 14.77 -15.48
C SER A 424 46.00 14.75 -15.47
N LYS A 425 45.43 14.95 -14.27
CA LYS A 425 43.98 15.06 -14.08
C LYS A 425 43.40 16.28 -14.82
N GLU A 426 44.14 17.38 -14.85
CA GLU A 426 43.72 18.62 -15.52
C GLU A 426 43.59 18.45 -17.04
N ARG A 427 44.48 17.65 -17.67
CA ARG A 427 44.35 17.29 -19.09
C ARG A 427 43.11 16.43 -19.35
N LEU A 428 42.83 15.47 -18.48
CA LEU A 428 41.68 14.56 -18.62
C LEU A 428 40.33 15.27 -18.47
N ASP A 429 40.27 16.28 -17.60
CA ASP A 429 39.07 17.08 -17.35
C ASP A 429 38.90 18.23 -18.38
N SER A 430 39.91 18.49 -19.21
CA SER A 430 39.88 19.52 -20.26
C SER A 430 39.17 19.02 -21.53
N GLU A 431 38.01 19.60 -21.83
CA GLU A 431 37.23 19.28 -23.03
C GLU A 431 38.00 19.60 -24.31
N GLU A 432 38.72 20.73 -24.34
CA GLU A 432 39.52 21.16 -25.49
C GLU A 432 40.65 20.17 -25.80
N TRP A 433 41.32 19.66 -24.76
CA TRP A 433 42.35 18.64 -24.92
C TRP A 433 41.76 17.33 -25.44
N ARG A 434 40.62 16.89 -24.90
CA ARG A 434 39.95 15.66 -25.36
C ARG A 434 39.51 15.77 -26.82
N VAL A 435 39.02 16.93 -27.25
CA VAL A 435 38.66 17.20 -28.65
C VAL A 435 39.90 17.14 -29.53
N SER A 436 40.97 17.86 -29.17
CA SER A 436 42.24 17.85 -29.92
C SER A 436 42.82 16.45 -30.06
N MET A 437 42.85 15.67 -28.98
CA MET A 437 43.36 14.30 -29.02
C MET A 437 42.44 13.33 -29.77
N SER A 438 41.15 13.62 -29.87
CA SER A 438 40.22 12.77 -30.61
C SER A 438 40.40 12.82 -32.13
N GLU A 439 41.17 13.79 -32.63
CA GLU A 439 41.55 13.90 -34.06
C GLU A 439 42.78 13.06 -34.41
N HIS A 440 43.47 12.49 -33.42
CA HIS A 440 44.63 11.64 -33.64
C HIS A 440 44.23 10.28 -34.22
N ASP A 441 44.95 9.80 -35.25
CA ASP A 441 44.59 8.57 -35.99
C ASP A 441 44.54 7.31 -35.11
N ASP A 442 45.37 7.25 -34.06
CA ASP A 442 45.42 6.15 -33.10
C ASP A 442 44.30 6.18 -32.03
N CYS A 443 43.45 7.22 -32.03
CA CYS A 443 42.36 7.33 -31.06
C CYS A 443 41.23 6.33 -31.39
N PRO A 444 40.81 5.47 -30.45
CA PRO A 444 39.67 4.59 -30.69
C PRO A 444 38.39 5.37 -31.04
N ASP A 445 37.62 4.86 -32.00
CA ASP A 445 36.38 5.47 -32.49
C ASP A 445 35.41 5.92 -31.38
N ASP A 446 34.64 6.97 -31.66
CA ASP A 446 33.66 7.49 -30.70
C ASP A 446 32.49 6.50 -30.57
N PRO A 447 32.25 5.93 -29.37
CA PRO A 447 31.11 5.05 -29.14
C PRO A 447 29.76 5.68 -29.53
N GLN A 448 29.64 7.01 -29.52
CA GLN A 448 28.42 7.73 -29.91
C GLN A 448 28.16 7.73 -31.42
N ARG A 449 29.19 7.53 -32.25
CA ARG A 449 29.06 7.43 -33.72
C ARG A 449 28.52 6.08 -34.18
N ILE A 450 28.59 5.05 -33.33
CA ILE A 450 28.06 3.73 -33.67
C ILE A 450 26.53 3.82 -33.70
N PRO A 451 25.86 3.55 -34.84
CA PRO A 451 24.40 3.57 -34.89
C PRO A 451 23.84 2.36 -34.12
N GLY A 452 22.68 2.54 -33.50
CA GLY A 452 21.91 1.43 -32.93
C GLY A 452 21.42 0.47 -34.02
N ASP A 453 21.46 -0.83 -33.72
CA ASP A 453 21.05 -1.92 -34.61
C ASP A 453 19.60 -2.38 -34.38
N VAL A 454 18.98 -2.00 -33.27
CA VAL A 454 17.58 -2.34 -32.96
C VAL A 454 16.69 -1.12 -33.18
N ALA A 455 15.86 -1.18 -34.21
CA ALA A 455 14.84 -0.17 -34.51
C ALA A 455 13.64 -0.27 -33.55
N LEU A 456 13.23 0.86 -32.97
CA LEU A 456 12.08 0.99 -32.09
C LEU A 456 11.02 1.91 -32.71
N TYR A 457 9.77 1.48 -32.60
CA TYR A 457 8.60 2.13 -33.18
C TYR A 457 7.60 2.48 -32.08
N GLY A 458 6.82 3.54 -32.31
CA GLY A 458 5.69 3.89 -31.46
C GLY A 458 4.39 3.22 -31.90
N GLU A 459 3.39 3.20 -31.03
CA GLU A 459 2.07 2.61 -31.33
C GLU A 459 1.42 3.23 -32.59
N TRP A 460 1.58 4.54 -32.80
CA TRP A 460 1.05 5.26 -33.95
C TRP A 460 1.68 4.86 -35.29
N GLN A 461 2.79 4.11 -35.27
CA GLN A 461 3.43 3.57 -36.48
C GLN A 461 3.01 2.13 -36.80
N THR A 462 2.05 1.60 -36.04
CA THR A 462 1.64 0.20 -36.11
C THR A 462 0.16 0.07 -36.41
N GLU A 463 -0.22 -1.05 -37.01
CA GLU A 463 -1.60 -1.44 -37.28
C GLU A 463 -1.91 -2.79 -36.62
N PRO A 464 -3.18 -3.09 -36.31
CA PRO A 464 -3.57 -4.38 -35.76
C PRO A 464 -3.09 -5.56 -36.62
N TRP A 465 -2.53 -6.58 -35.99
CA TRP A 465 -2.05 -7.80 -36.62
C TRP A 465 -2.57 -9.02 -35.86
N THR A 466 -3.22 -9.93 -36.57
CA THR A 466 -3.79 -11.15 -35.98
C THR A 466 -2.90 -12.35 -36.37
N PRO A 467 -2.35 -13.09 -35.39
CA PRO A 467 -1.65 -14.34 -35.68
C PRO A 467 -2.63 -15.41 -36.21
N PRO A 468 -2.13 -16.52 -36.79
CA PRO A 468 -2.96 -17.68 -37.08
C PRO A 468 -3.72 -18.13 -35.82
N ALA A 469 -5.04 -18.30 -35.95
CA ALA A 469 -5.87 -18.80 -34.87
C ALA A 469 -5.66 -20.30 -34.69
N ALA A 470 -5.97 -20.81 -33.49
CA ALA A 470 -6.12 -22.25 -33.31
C ALA A 470 -7.30 -22.76 -34.16
N VAL A 471 -7.09 -23.86 -34.88
CA VAL A 471 -8.10 -24.49 -35.72
C VAL A 471 -8.18 -25.97 -35.37
N GLY A 472 -9.38 -26.47 -35.08
CA GLY A 472 -9.62 -27.89 -34.83
C GLY A 472 -8.94 -28.43 -33.57
N GLY A 473 -8.83 -27.61 -32.52
CA GLY A 473 -8.21 -28.02 -31.26
C GLY A 473 -6.68 -28.06 -31.25
N LEU A 474 -6.02 -27.66 -32.36
CA LEU A 474 -4.56 -27.63 -32.47
C LEU A 474 -3.99 -26.24 -32.15
N VAL A 475 -2.98 -26.21 -31.29
CA VAL A 475 -2.31 -24.97 -30.89
C VAL A 475 -1.26 -24.59 -31.95
N PRO A 476 -1.29 -23.36 -32.52
CA PRO A 476 -0.26 -22.88 -33.43
C PRO A 476 1.10 -22.79 -32.71
N LYS A 477 2.07 -23.59 -33.13
CA LYS A 477 3.42 -23.66 -32.55
C LYS A 477 4.41 -22.92 -33.44
N ASN A 478 5.43 -22.31 -32.83
CA ASN A 478 6.58 -21.77 -33.56
C ASN A 478 7.45 -22.91 -34.13
N ASP A 479 8.51 -22.57 -34.89
CA ASP A 479 9.46 -23.54 -35.47
C ASP A 479 10.16 -24.45 -34.43
N ARG A 480 10.10 -24.07 -33.15
CA ARG A 480 10.69 -24.79 -32.01
C ARG A 480 9.67 -25.64 -31.25
N GLY A 481 8.41 -25.67 -31.69
CA GLY A 481 7.35 -26.46 -31.08
C GLY A 481 6.73 -25.85 -29.82
N ASN A 482 6.98 -24.57 -29.53
CA ASN A 482 6.48 -23.86 -28.35
C ASN A 482 5.71 -22.58 -28.73
N VAL A 483 5.08 -21.94 -27.74
CA VAL A 483 4.47 -20.61 -27.91
C VAL A 483 5.27 -19.59 -27.11
N ASP A 484 5.64 -18.49 -27.76
CA ASP A 484 6.46 -17.45 -27.17
C ASP A 484 5.58 -16.45 -26.39
N LEU A 485 5.59 -16.58 -25.06
CA LEU A 485 4.82 -15.77 -24.11
C LEU A 485 5.72 -14.92 -23.20
N TYR A 486 6.91 -14.55 -23.68
CA TYR A 486 7.83 -13.76 -22.89
C TYR A 486 7.43 -12.27 -22.84
N GLY A 487 7.64 -11.63 -21.69
CA GLY A 487 7.21 -10.24 -21.47
C GLY A 487 5.69 -10.13 -21.37
N ASN A 488 5.10 -9.25 -22.17
CA ASN A 488 3.64 -9.06 -22.23
C ASN A 488 3.02 -9.72 -23.48
N ALA A 489 3.67 -10.75 -24.02
CA ALA A 489 3.21 -11.47 -25.20
C ALA A 489 1.82 -12.10 -24.99
N LEU A 490 0.94 -11.91 -25.97
CA LEU A 490 -0.41 -12.47 -25.95
C LEU A 490 -0.41 -13.86 -26.61
N PRO A 491 -1.16 -14.84 -26.06
CA PRO A 491 -1.31 -16.14 -26.72
C PRO A 491 -2.01 -16.01 -28.07
N PRO A 492 -1.84 -16.98 -29.01
CA PRO A 492 -2.57 -17.00 -30.27
C PRO A 492 -4.10 -16.89 -30.07
N PRO A 493 -4.83 -16.26 -31.01
CA PRO A 493 -6.29 -16.21 -30.95
C PRO A 493 -6.91 -17.61 -30.81
N GLY A 494 -7.92 -17.74 -29.93
CA GLY A 494 -8.55 -19.02 -29.61
C GLY A 494 -7.76 -19.91 -28.64
N THR A 495 -6.68 -19.40 -28.05
CA THR A 495 -5.89 -20.13 -27.05
C THR A 495 -5.73 -19.33 -25.75
N VAL A 496 -5.53 -20.08 -24.66
CA VAL A 496 -5.40 -19.55 -23.30
C VAL A 496 -4.11 -20.08 -22.66
N HIS A 497 -3.40 -19.22 -21.95
CA HIS A 497 -2.25 -19.60 -21.13
C HIS A 497 -2.72 -20.06 -19.75
N VAL A 498 -2.39 -21.30 -19.39
CA VAL A 498 -2.68 -21.89 -18.08
C VAL A 498 -1.37 -22.06 -17.32
N ASN A 499 -1.19 -21.21 -16.30
CA ASN A 499 -0.01 -21.21 -15.43
C ASN A 499 -0.28 -21.98 -14.13
N LEU A 500 -0.28 -23.30 -14.22
CA LEU A 500 -0.43 -24.20 -13.07
C LEU A 500 0.70 -25.23 -13.04
N PRO A 501 1.18 -25.62 -11.85
CA PRO A 501 2.26 -26.60 -11.74
C PRO A 501 1.78 -27.96 -12.29
N ARG A 502 2.65 -28.68 -13.01
CA ARG A 502 2.37 -30.04 -13.54
C ARG A 502 1.18 -30.17 -14.50
N ILE A 503 0.54 -29.06 -14.92
CA ILE A 503 -0.62 -29.06 -15.82
C ILE A 503 -0.39 -29.82 -17.14
N ALA A 504 0.85 -29.81 -17.66
CA ALA A 504 1.23 -30.55 -18.86
C ALA A 504 0.99 -32.07 -18.73
N LYS A 505 1.11 -32.65 -17.53
CA LYS A 505 0.83 -34.07 -17.30
C LYS A 505 -0.66 -34.36 -17.39
N THR A 506 -1.50 -33.49 -16.83
CA THR A 506 -2.96 -33.60 -16.92
C THR A 506 -3.43 -33.47 -18.37
N ALA A 507 -2.93 -32.47 -19.10
CA ALA A 507 -3.25 -32.29 -20.52
C ALA A 507 -2.88 -33.52 -21.37
N LYS A 508 -1.69 -34.09 -21.13
CA LYS A 508 -1.26 -35.34 -21.78
C LYS A 508 -2.17 -36.53 -21.45
N SER A 509 -2.66 -36.63 -20.21
CA SER A 509 -3.60 -37.69 -19.81
C SER A 509 -4.98 -37.56 -20.45
N MET A 510 -5.36 -36.36 -20.91
CA MET A 510 -6.63 -36.09 -21.59
C MET A 510 -6.52 -36.13 -23.11
N SER A 511 -5.32 -36.36 -23.66
CA SER A 511 -5.05 -36.29 -25.11
C SER A 511 -5.41 -34.92 -25.73
N ILE A 512 -5.29 -33.84 -24.97
CA ILE A 512 -5.48 -32.46 -25.45
C ILE A 512 -4.15 -31.97 -26.06
N ASP A 513 -4.19 -31.37 -27.25
CA ASP A 513 -3.01 -30.73 -27.83
C ASP A 513 -2.65 -29.47 -27.02
N TYR A 514 -1.36 -29.36 -26.68
CA TYR A 514 -0.84 -28.22 -25.94
C TYR A 514 0.53 -27.81 -26.47
N ALA A 515 0.88 -26.55 -26.22
CA ALA A 515 2.23 -26.04 -26.45
C ALA A 515 2.85 -25.54 -25.14
N PRO A 516 4.13 -25.84 -24.86
CA PRO A 516 4.84 -25.22 -23.75
C PRO A 516 4.89 -23.69 -23.91
N ALA A 517 4.60 -22.95 -22.84
CA ALA A 517 4.64 -21.50 -22.83
C ALA A 517 6.05 -21.00 -22.46
N LEU A 518 6.79 -20.41 -23.40
CA LEU A 518 8.09 -19.80 -23.14
C LEU A 518 7.88 -18.40 -22.57
N VAL A 519 8.07 -18.25 -21.25
CA VAL A 519 7.79 -16.99 -20.53
C VAL A 519 9.06 -16.14 -20.34
N GLY A 520 10.24 -16.72 -20.52
CA GLY A 520 11.46 -15.94 -20.45
C GLY A 520 12.74 -16.75 -20.63
N PHE A 521 13.84 -16.15 -20.21
CA PHE A 521 15.16 -16.76 -20.25
C PHE A 521 15.86 -16.56 -18.91
N GLU A 522 16.43 -17.62 -18.36
CA GLU A 522 17.26 -17.59 -17.17
C GLU A 522 18.73 -17.48 -17.58
N TYR A 523 19.44 -16.53 -16.96
CA TYR A 523 20.86 -16.32 -17.19
C TYR A 523 21.64 -16.95 -16.03
N LYS A 524 22.37 -18.02 -16.32
CA LYS A 524 23.21 -18.70 -15.33
C LYS A 524 24.63 -18.14 -15.36
N ALA A 525 25.33 -18.27 -14.22
CA ALA A 525 26.76 -17.95 -14.13
C ALA A 525 27.54 -18.66 -15.25
N GLY A 526 28.44 -17.94 -15.91
CA GLY A 526 29.15 -18.43 -17.11
C GLY A 526 28.49 -18.09 -18.46
N GLY A 527 27.48 -17.21 -18.49
CA GLY A 527 26.93 -16.65 -19.73
C GLY A 527 25.94 -17.55 -20.47
N LYS A 528 25.61 -18.73 -19.92
CA LYS A 528 24.60 -19.63 -20.49
C LYS A 528 23.20 -19.04 -20.28
N THR A 529 22.44 -18.97 -21.37
CA THR A 529 21.05 -18.52 -21.38
C THR A 529 20.14 -19.72 -21.64
N LEU A 530 19.24 -20.04 -20.70
CA LEU A 530 18.31 -21.17 -20.81
C LEU A 530 16.87 -20.67 -20.95
N PRO A 531 16.05 -21.26 -21.84
CA PRO A 531 14.63 -20.94 -21.94
C PRO A 531 13.87 -21.37 -20.68
N VAL A 532 13.02 -20.48 -20.15
CA VAL A 532 12.15 -20.74 -19.00
C VAL A 532 10.73 -20.94 -19.52
N PHE A 533 10.26 -22.18 -19.40
CA PHE A 533 8.88 -22.52 -19.70
C PHE A 533 8.05 -22.43 -18.43
N ASN A 534 6.89 -21.77 -18.51
CA ASN A 534 5.99 -21.66 -17.38
C ASN A 534 4.54 -21.88 -17.82
N GLY A 535 3.95 -22.98 -17.39
CA GLY A 535 2.61 -23.40 -17.82
C GLY A 535 2.55 -23.91 -19.26
N ILE A 536 1.32 -24.02 -19.78
CA ILE A 536 1.02 -24.46 -21.15
C ILE A 536 0.02 -23.53 -21.83
N VAL A 537 0.02 -23.54 -23.16
CA VAL A 537 -1.01 -22.91 -24.00
C VAL A 537 -1.91 -24.01 -24.56
N VAL A 538 -3.21 -23.85 -24.40
CA VAL A 538 -4.26 -24.78 -24.86
C VAL A 538 -5.36 -24.01 -25.57
N CYS A 539 -6.13 -24.69 -26.43
CA CYS A 539 -7.32 -24.09 -27.03
C CYS A 539 -8.35 -23.75 -25.96
N GLU A 540 -9.07 -22.64 -26.14
CA GLU A 540 -10.05 -22.12 -25.17
C GLU A 540 -11.15 -23.14 -24.86
N GLU A 541 -11.55 -23.93 -25.86
CA GLU A 541 -12.58 -24.98 -25.77
C GLU A 541 -12.27 -26.06 -24.72
N PHE A 542 -10.99 -26.38 -24.50
CA PHE A 542 -10.58 -27.45 -23.57
C PHE A 542 -10.16 -26.93 -22.19
N LYS A 543 -10.27 -25.63 -21.95
CA LYS A 543 -9.76 -24.99 -20.73
C LYS A 543 -10.47 -25.49 -19.49
N ASP A 544 -11.80 -25.49 -19.50
CA ASP A 544 -12.58 -25.77 -18.29
C ASP A 544 -12.49 -27.25 -17.89
N ASP A 545 -12.55 -28.15 -18.87
CA ASP A 545 -12.36 -29.59 -18.67
C ASP A 545 -10.95 -29.90 -18.12
N LEU A 546 -9.92 -29.21 -18.65
CA LEU A 546 -8.55 -29.37 -18.17
C LEU A 546 -8.37 -28.89 -16.73
N LEU A 547 -9.02 -27.78 -16.36
CA LEU A 547 -8.94 -27.23 -15.00
C LEU A 547 -9.62 -28.16 -13.99
N SER A 548 -10.83 -28.64 -14.29
CA SER A 548 -11.55 -29.59 -13.41
C SER A 548 -10.72 -30.84 -13.15
N LYS A 549 -10.18 -31.45 -14.21
CA LYS A 549 -9.38 -32.67 -14.06
C LYS A 549 -8.03 -32.42 -13.39
N HIS A 550 -7.50 -31.21 -13.48
CA HIS A 550 -6.28 -30.82 -12.78
C HIS A 550 -6.52 -30.63 -11.29
N GLU A 551 -7.65 -30.05 -10.90
CA GLU A 551 -8.05 -29.91 -9.49
C GLU A 551 -8.19 -31.29 -8.82
N GLU A 552 -8.89 -32.23 -9.46
CA GLU A 552 -9.00 -33.62 -8.99
C GLU A 552 -7.61 -34.30 -8.84
N ALA A 553 -6.72 -34.11 -9.81
CA ALA A 553 -5.36 -34.67 -9.78
C ALA A 553 -4.48 -34.03 -8.68
N GLU A 554 -4.68 -32.75 -8.37
CA GLU A 554 -3.96 -32.07 -7.29
C GLU A 554 -4.52 -32.41 -5.91
N GLU A 555 -5.84 -32.59 -5.78
CA GLU A 555 -6.47 -33.04 -4.54
C GLU A 555 -6.04 -34.46 -4.16
N THR A 556 -6.12 -35.40 -5.10
CA THR A 556 -5.65 -36.78 -4.91
C THR A 556 -4.16 -36.81 -4.52
N ARG A 557 -3.35 -35.94 -5.12
CA ARG A 557 -1.93 -35.79 -4.76
C ARG A 557 -1.76 -35.20 -3.37
N ARG A 558 -2.53 -34.18 -2.99
CA ARG A 558 -2.49 -33.55 -1.68
C ARG A 558 -2.80 -34.55 -0.59
N LEU A 559 -3.88 -35.32 -0.75
CA LEU A 559 -4.25 -36.40 0.16
C LEU A 559 -3.13 -37.45 0.27
N ALA A 560 -2.49 -37.83 -0.84
CA ALA A 560 -1.37 -38.76 -0.81
C ALA A 560 -0.12 -38.21 -0.09
N ILE A 561 0.15 -36.90 -0.19
CA ILE A 561 1.26 -36.25 0.55
C ILE A 561 0.91 -36.16 2.02
N GLU A 562 -0.29 -35.71 2.38
CA GLU A 562 -0.76 -35.65 3.77
C GLU A 562 -0.72 -37.03 4.42
N ALA A 563 -1.13 -38.09 3.71
CA ALA A 563 -1.03 -39.46 4.17
C ALA A 563 0.42 -39.90 4.42
N LYS A 564 1.38 -39.51 3.57
CA LYS A 564 2.81 -39.79 3.77
C LYS A 564 3.38 -39.04 4.97
N VAL A 565 3.11 -37.74 5.08
CA VAL A 565 3.55 -36.91 6.20
C VAL A 565 2.96 -37.42 7.51
N TYR A 566 1.69 -37.82 7.51
CA TYR A 566 1.05 -38.42 8.66
C TYR A 566 1.72 -39.74 9.07
N LYS A 567 1.99 -40.64 8.12
CA LYS A 567 2.74 -41.89 8.37
C LYS A 567 4.12 -41.63 8.96
N GLU A 568 4.86 -40.66 8.42
CA GLU A 568 6.17 -40.24 8.94
C GLU A 568 6.06 -39.64 10.35
N ALA A 569 5.05 -38.81 10.61
CA ALA A 569 4.80 -38.23 11.93
C ALA A 569 4.48 -39.32 12.96
N CYS A 570 3.62 -40.28 12.63
CA CYS A 570 3.33 -41.43 13.49
C CYS A 570 4.60 -42.24 13.80
N LEU A 571 5.47 -42.47 12.81
CA LEU A 571 6.75 -43.14 13.01
C LEU A 571 7.66 -42.35 13.96
N HIS A 572 7.79 -41.04 13.78
CA HIS A 572 8.59 -40.19 14.67
C HIS A 572 8.03 -40.15 16.10
N TRP A 573 6.70 -40.10 16.26
CA TRP A 573 6.06 -40.15 17.57
C TRP A 573 6.30 -41.48 18.28
N ARG A 574 6.17 -42.61 17.57
CA ARG A 574 6.51 -43.93 18.13
C ARG A 574 7.96 -44.01 18.58
N LEU A 575 8.90 -43.50 17.79
CA LEU A 575 10.32 -43.47 18.15
C LEU A 575 10.59 -42.59 19.39
N LEU A 576 9.96 -41.41 19.46
CA LEU A 576 10.10 -40.49 20.58
C LEU A 576 9.53 -41.07 21.87
N LEU A 577 8.28 -41.55 21.84
CA LEU A 577 7.62 -42.17 22.99
C LEU A 577 8.37 -43.43 23.44
N GLY A 578 8.85 -44.25 22.50
CA GLY A 578 9.70 -45.39 22.82
C GLY A 578 11.00 -45.01 23.50
N ALA A 579 11.64 -43.91 23.09
CA ALA A 579 12.85 -43.40 23.74
C ALA A 579 12.55 -42.84 25.15
N ILE A 580 11.44 -42.11 25.32
CA ILE A 580 11.00 -41.59 26.63
C ILE A 580 10.68 -42.75 27.58
N TRP A 581 9.90 -43.73 27.13
CA TRP A 581 9.59 -44.93 27.90
C TRP A 581 10.84 -45.67 28.30
N THR A 582 11.75 -45.92 27.34
CA THR A 582 13.01 -46.61 27.64
C THR A 582 13.81 -45.83 28.68
N ARG A 583 13.85 -44.50 28.60
CA ARG A 583 14.54 -43.66 29.59
C ARG A 583 13.84 -43.65 30.96
N ALA A 584 12.51 -43.74 30.99
CA ALA A 584 11.73 -43.84 32.23
C ALA A 584 11.93 -45.21 32.90
N ALA A 585 11.81 -46.30 32.14
CA ALA A 585 12.09 -47.66 32.60
C ALA A 585 13.54 -47.80 33.08
N LEU A 586 14.52 -47.24 32.36
CA LEU A 586 15.92 -47.21 32.81
C LEU A 586 16.12 -46.39 34.09
N ARG A 587 15.34 -45.31 34.31
CA ARG A 587 15.39 -44.55 35.57
C ARG A 587 14.79 -45.32 36.74
N GLU A 588 13.80 -46.16 36.47
CA GLU A 588 13.12 -46.99 37.45
C GLU A 588 13.95 -48.24 37.79
N GLU A 589 14.60 -48.87 36.81
CA GLU A 589 15.48 -50.04 37.00
C GLU A 589 16.86 -49.69 37.61
N PHE A 590 17.44 -48.53 37.30
CA PHE A 590 18.84 -48.20 37.67
C PHE A 590 18.96 -47.06 38.69
N GLN A 591 18.00 -46.92 39.59
CA GLN A 591 18.21 -46.16 40.84
C GLN A 591 19.27 -46.82 41.76
N ASP A 592 19.63 -48.08 41.50
CA ASP A 592 20.80 -48.75 42.08
C ASP A 592 21.73 -49.21 40.94
N GLY A 593 22.94 -48.65 40.92
CA GLY A 593 23.78 -48.62 39.72
C GLY A 593 24.46 -49.94 39.34
N GLU A 594 24.49 -50.22 38.04
CA GLU A 594 25.62 -50.82 37.30
C GLU A 594 25.49 -50.54 35.78
N VAL A 595 26.59 -50.67 35.05
CA VAL A 595 26.81 -50.20 33.67
C VAL A 595 26.53 -51.31 32.63
N PHE A 596 25.68 -51.12 31.60
CA PHE A 596 25.97 -51.55 30.19
C PHE A 596 24.92 -51.25 29.08
N GLN A 597 25.45 -51.27 27.82
CA GLN A 597 24.90 -51.39 26.44
C GLN A 597 23.55 -50.76 26.04
N ASP A 598 23.62 -49.83 25.07
CA ASP A 598 22.49 -49.08 24.49
C ASP A 598 21.50 -49.95 23.67
N PRO A 599 20.28 -50.24 24.20
CA PRO A 599 19.26 -51.02 23.49
C PRO A 599 18.50 -50.18 22.45
N THR A 600 18.75 -48.86 22.39
CA THR A 600 18.05 -47.91 21.51
C THR A 600 18.35 -48.21 20.03
N ALA A 601 19.58 -48.59 19.69
CA ALA A 601 19.97 -48.94 18.33
C ALA A 601 19.22 -50.17 17.78
N ARG A 602 18.99 -51.19 18.62
CA ARG A 602 18.27 -52.43 18.25
C ARG A 602 16.78 -52.15 18.03
N ARG A 603 16.18 -51.28 18.84
CA ARG A 603 14.77 -50.89 18.72
C ARG A 603 14.52 -49.94 17.55
N ILE A 604 15.46 -49.03 17.24
CA ILE A 604 15.42 -48.21 16.01
C ILE A 604 15.49 -49.11 14.76
N ALA A 605 16.33 -50.15 14.78
CA ALA A 605 16.39 -51.12 13.69
C ALA A 605 15.08 -51.92 13.53
N ALA A 606 14.46 -52.35 14.64
CA ALA A 606 13.18 -53.06 14.62
C ALA A 606 12.01 -52.17 14.13
N ALA A 607 11.96 -50.91 14.55
CA ALA A 607 10.95 -49.95 14.09
C ALA A 607 11.08 -49.63 12.59
N ARG A 608 12.32 -49.58 12.06
CA ARG A 608 12.57 -49.45 10.62
C ARG A 608 12.17 -50.71 9.84
N ALA A 609 12.45 -51.90 10.38
CA ALA A 609 12.07 -53.17 9.75
C ALA A 609 10.54 -53.37 9.67
N MET A 610 9.78 -52.98 10.69
CA MET A 610 8.31 -53.01 10.63
C MET A 610 7.73 -52.00 9.63
N HIS A 611 8.38 -50.84 9.47
CA HIS A 611 7.99 -49.87 8.44
C HIS A 611 8.25 -50.38 7.01
N GLU A 612 9.27 -51.21 6.81
CA GLU A 612 9.55 -51.85 5.52
C GLU A 612 8.54 -52.98 5.19
N SER A 613 8.03 -53.71 6.20
CA SER A 613 7.01 -54.75 5.98
C SER A 613 5.62 -54.21 5.62
N ASP A 614 5.26 -53.01 6.09
CA ASP A 614 3.99 -52.34 5.77
C ASP A 614 3.96 -51.72 4.36
N ASN A 615 5.07 -51.77 3.61
CA ASN A 615 5.20 -51.20 2.26
C ASN A 615 4.94 -52.23 1.13
N HIS A 616 4.50 -53.45 1.45
CA HIS A 616 4.03 -54.41 0.44
C HIS A 616 2.57 -54.16 0.07
N PRO A 617 2.22 -54.06 -1.22
CA PRO A 617 0.88 -53.68 -1.66
C PRO A 617 -0.06 -54.88 -1.51
N THR A 618 -0.74 -54.98 -0.38
CA THR A 618 -1.97 -55.78 -0.28
C THR A 618 -3.17 -54.93 -0.71
N ALA A 619 -4.14 -55.61 -1.31
CA ALA A 619 -5.17 -55.09 -2.19
C ALA A 619 -6.04 -53.96 -1.61
N ALA A 620 -6.60 -53.17 -2.54
CA ALA A 620 -7.53 -52.07 -2.35
C ALA A 620 -8.53 -52.27 -1.20
N VAL A 621 -8.41 -51.46 -0.16
CA VAL A 621 -9.49 -51.21 0.80
C VAL A 621 -9.89 -49.74 0.62
N ALA A 622 -11.18 -49.54 0.33
CA ALA A 622 -11.79 -48.23 0.16
C ALA A 622 -11.52 -47.36 1.40
N VAL A 623 -10.98 -46.18 1.18
CA VAL A 623 -10.75 -45.18 2.24
C VAL A 623 -12.08 -44.47 2.45
N GLU A 624 -12.83 -44.87 3.49
CA GLU A 624 -13.87 -43.99 4.05
C GLU A 624 -13.21 -42.82 4.81
N PRO A 625 -13.84 -41.63 4.85
CA PRO A 625 -13.31 -40.49 5.58
C PRO A 625 -13.37 -40.77 7.08
N LEU A 626 -12.21 -40.85 7.73
CA LEU A 626 -12.12 -40.96 9.19
C LEU A 626 -12.58 -39.64 9.83
N GLU A 627 -13.79 -39.64 10.37
CA GLU A 627 -14.24 -38.65 11.33
C GLU A 627 -13.32 -38.64 12.55
N LEU A 628 -12.91 -37.44 12.97
CA LEU A 628 -12.01 -37.21 14.09
C LEU A 628 -12.60 -37.76 15.41
N GLY A 629 -12.10 -38.92 15.84
CA GLY A 629 -12.29 -39.44 17.20
C GLY A 629 -10.99 -39.39 17.99
N ALA A 630 -10.58 -38.20 18.43
CA ALA A 630 -9.37 -37.99 19.27
C ALA A 630 -9.51 -38.50 20.72
N ALA A 631 -10.36 -39.49 21.00
CA ALA A 631 -10.76 -39.87 22.36
C ALA A 631 -10.42 -41.31 22.78
N ALA A 632 -9.95 -42.19 21.89
CA ALA A 632 -9.86 -43.63 22.20
C ALA A 632 -8.45 -44.17 22.52
N TYR A 633 -7.43 -43.33 22.68
CA TYR A 633 -6.04 -43.80 22.88
C TYR A 633 -5.35 -43.24 24.14
N VAL A 634 -6.13 -43.05 25.21
CA VAL A 634 -5.60 -42.61 26.53
C VAL A 634 -5.99 -43.58 27.66
N GLU A 635 -6.68 -44.70 27.39
CA GLU A 635 -7.12 -45.62 28.47
C GLU A 635 -6.21 -46.84 28.72
N GLU A 636 -5.05 -46.96 28.06
CA GLU A 636 -4.14 -48.11 28.28
C GLU A 636 -2.64 -47.71 28.38
N LEU A 637 -2.38 -46.56 28.99
CA LEU A 637 -1.07 -46.09 29.46
C LEU A 637 -1.24 -45.54 30.88
#